data_AF-A0A841FW72-F1
#
_entry.id   AF-A0A841FW72-F1
#
_cell.length_a   1.000
_cell.length_b   1.000
_cell.length_c   1.000
_cell.angle_alpha   90.00
_cell.angle_beta   90.00
_cell.angle_gamma   90.00
#
_symmetry.space_group_name_H-M   'P 1'
#
loop_
_entity.id
_entity.type
_entity.pdbx_description
1 polymer ?
#
loop_
_entity_poly.entity_id
_entity_poly.type
_entity_poly.pdbx_seq_one_letter_code
_entity_poly.pdbx_strand_id
1 'polypeptide(L)'
;MKIRIAAVAAAAGLAALATAAPSYATDTAPTPATFAADVLDAHNAYRDRHGAPHLAHDAELGAKAEDVAGELAASGDLSADAAAQLADGLGVNLAWTNGGDLDGHAIVETWYDQITAYDFDEPGYSEQTGSFTQVVWRDSTGLGTGYAELDGGGWLVVTLYSPAGNVDGEFEGNVARP
;
A
#
# COMPACT_ATOMS: atom_id res chain seq x y z
N MET A 1 -53.26 -32.95 -62.43
CA MET A 1 -53.00 -34.16 -61.63
C MET A 1 -52.07 -33.78 -60.49
N LYS A 2 -52.56 -33.86 -59.23
CA LYS A 2 -51.87 -34.04 -57.92
C LYS A 2 -50.47 -33.36 -57.73
N ILE A 3 -50.33 -32.34 -56.83
CA ILE A 3 -49.93 -32.46 -55.38
C ILE A 3 -48.40 -32.80 -55.26
N ARG A 4 -47.47 -32.14 -54.54
CA ARG A 4 -47.43 -31.28 -53.32
C ARG A 4 -45.97 -30.74 -53.11
N ILE A 5 -45.81 -29.58 -52.42
CA ILE A 5 -44.96 -29.25 -51.21
C ILE A 5 -43.46 -29.68 -51.22
N ALA A 6 -42.41 -28.96 -50.77
CA ALA A 6 -42.19 -27.75 -49.96
C ALA A 6 -40.77 -27.14 -50.19
N ALA A 7 -40.70 -25.83 -49.91
CA ALA A 7 -39.62 -25.02 -49.31
C ALA A 7 -38.23 -25.61 -49.02
N VAL A 8 -37.18 -24.84 -49.37
CA VAL A 8 -36.14 -24.34 -48.44
C VAL A 8 -35.65 -22.99 -48.97
N ALA A 9 -35.72 -21.96 -48.13
CA ALA A 9 -35.05 -20.67 -48.32
C ALA A 9 -33.61 -20.77 -47.78
N ALA A 10 -32.63 -20.31 -48.54
CA ALA A 10 -31.27 -20.09 -48.07
C ALA A 10 -30.92 -18.61 -48.28
N ALA A 11 -30.95 -17.84 -47.19
CA ALA A 11 -30.41 -16.49 -47.16
C ALA A 11 -28.90 -16.59 -46.91
N ALA A 12 -28.09 -16.07 -47.83
CA ALA A 12 -26.65 -15.94 -47.66
C ALA A 12 -26.37 -14.79 -46.70
N GLY A 13 -25.74 -15.09 -45.56
CA GLY A 13 -25.34 -14.12 -44.54
C GLY A 13 -24.15 -13.27 -45.00
N LEU A 14 -24.24 -11.96 -44.78
CA LEU A 14 -23.07 -11.08 -44.73
C LEU A 14 -22.32 -11.36 -43.41
N ALA A 15 -21.05 -11.73 -43.51
CA ALA A 15 -20.15 -11.74 -42.36
C ALA A 15 -19.72 -10.29 -42.05
N ALA A 16 -20.22 -9.73 -40.95
CA ALA A 16 -19.64 -8.53 -40.35
C ALA A 16 -18.42 -8.96 -39.52
N LEU A 17 -17.24 -8.44 -39.87
CA LEU A 17 -16.04 -8.58 -39.04
C LEU A 17 -16.20 -7.66 -37.82
N ALA A 18 -16.56 -8.23 -36.68
CA ALA A 18 -16.44 -7.57 -35.40
C ALA A 18 -14.96 -7.58 -34.99
N THR A 19 -14.30 -6.42 -35.02
CA THR A 19 -13.00 -6.25 -34.39
C THR A 19 -13.22 -6.21 -32.87
N ALA A 20 -12.90 -7.30 -32.18
CA ALA A 20 -12.85 -7.30 -30.73
C ALA A 20 -11.73 -6.35 -30.26
N ALA A 21 -12.06 -5.41 -29.39
CA ALA A 21 -11.08 -4.62 -28.65
C ALA A 21 -10.32 -5.54 -27.68
N PRO A 22 -9.03 -5.27 -27.37
CA PRO A 22 -8.30 -6.07 -26.41
C PRO A 22 -8.90 -5.85 -25.01
N SER A 23 -9.36 -6.93 -24.39
CA SER A 23 -9.73 -6.95 -22.98
C SER A 23 -8.44 -6.92 -22.14
N TYR A 24 -8.12 -5.78 -21.54
CA TYR A 24 -7.16 -5.74 -20.45
C TYR A 24 -7.86 -6.15 -19.16
N ALA A 25 -7.98 -7.46 -18.95
CA ALA A 25 -8.13 -7.99 -17.61
C ALA A 25 -6.72 -8.27 -17.11
N THR A 26 -6.15 -7.36 -16.33
CA THR A 26 -4.92 -7.63 -15.57
C THR A 26 -5.32 -8.33 -14.27
N ASP A 27 -5.45 -9.64 -14.37
CA ASP A 27 -5.39 -10.56 -13.23
C ASP A 27 -3.90 -10.88 -12.98
N THR A 28 -3.16 -9.88 -12.51
CA THR A 28 -1.75 -10.05 -12.16
C THR A 28 -1.58 -9.57 -10.73
N ALA A 29 -1.13 -10.46 -9.85
CA ALA A 29 -0.72 -10.10 -8.50
C ALA A 29 0.22 -8.88 -8.52
N PRO A 30 0.14 -7.99 -7.52
CA PRO A 30 0.93 -6.77 -7.46
C PRO A 30 2.42 -7.11 -7.55
N THR A 31 3.12 -6.44 -8.45
CA THR A 31 4.59 -6.47 -8.49
C THR A 31 5.15 -5.55 -7.39
N PRO A 32 6.41 -5.74 -6.95
CA PRO A 32 7.04 -4.81 -6.00
C PRO A 32 6.95 -3.35 -6.44
N ALA A 33 7.15 -3.08 -7.74
CA ALA A 33 7.10 -1.72 -8.29
C ALA A 33 5.70 -1.10 -8.25
N THR A 34 4.66 -1.88 -8.57
CA THR A 34 3.26 -1.39 -8.50
C THR A 34 2.83 -1.20 -7.05
N PHE A 35 3.23 -2.10 -6.16
CA PHE A 35 2.95 -1.97 -4.72
C PHE A 35 3.61 -0.73 -4.12
N ALA A 36 4.88 -0.46 -4.44
CA ALA A 36 5.57 0.73 -3.95
C ALA A 36 4.93 2.03 -4.46
N ALA A 37 4.44 2.05 -5.70
CA ALA A 37 3.69 3.18 -6.24
C ALA A 37 2.36 3.38 -5.51
N ASP A 38 1.59 2.31 -5.29
CA ASP A 38 0.32 2.36 -4.56
C ASP A 38 0.49 2.88 -3.12
N VAL A 39 1.53 2.39 -2.42
CA VAL A 39 1.87 2.87 -1.07
C VAL A 39 2.20 4.36 -1.11
N LEU A 40 3.06 4.81 -2.03
CA LEU A 40 3.43 6.23 -2.13
C LEU A 40 2.22 7.12 -2.44
N ASP A 41 1.40 6.71 -3.41
CA ASP A 41 0.23 7.47 -3.85
C ASP A 41 -0.79 7.60 -2.71
N ALA A 42 -1.06 6.52 -1.97
CA ALA A 42 -1.93 6.55 -0.81
C ALA A 42 -1.39 7.47 0.29
N HIS A 43 -0.08 7.42 0.59
CA HIS A 43 0.53 8.33 1.57
C HIS A 43 0.32 9.79 1.16
N ASN A 44 0.64 10.13 -0.09
CA ASN A 44 0.56 11.51 -0.55
C ASN A 44 -0.89 12.02 -0.59
N ALA A 45 -1.86 11.16 -0.91
CA ALA A 45 -3.28 11.49 -0.84
C ALA A 45 -3.75 11.80 0.60
N TYR A 46 -3.21 11.12 1.62
CA TYR A 46 -3.51 11.44 3.02
C TYR A 46 -2.74 12.67 3.49
N ARG A 47 -1.46 12.82 3.13
CA ARG A 47 -0.64 13.99 3.48
C ARG A 47 -1.22 15.30 2.95
N ASP A 48 -1.83 15.28 1.76
CA ASP A 48 -2.56 16.42 1.20
C ASP A 48 -3.69 16.91 2.12
N ARG A 49 -4.39 16.00 2.79
CA ARG A 49 -5.47 16.36 3.73
C ARG A 49 -4.92 17.15 4.91
N HIS A 50 -3.70 16.83 5.35
CA HIS A 50 -3.04 17.48 6.47
C HIS A 50 -2.14 18.67 6.05
N GLY A 51 -2.09 19.01 4.76
CA GLY A 51 -1.17 20.03 4.25
C GLY A 51 0.31 19.68 4.41
N ALA A 52 0.65 18.39 4.59
CA ALA A 52 2.02 17.92 4.66
C ALA A 52 2.61 17.79 3.23
N PRO A 53 3.87 18.18 2.99
CA PRO A 53 4.51 18.02 1.68
C PRO A 53 4.54 16.55 1.23
N HIS A 54 4.46 16.30 -0.07
CA HIS A 54 4.54 14.93 -0.60
C HIS A 54 5.88 14.27 -0.26
N LEU A 55 5.82 12.97 0.05
CA LEU A 55 6.98 12.10 0.12
C LEU A 55 7.45 11.77 -1.30
N ALA A 56 8.76 11.57 -1.43
CA ALA A 56 9.37 10.99 -2.62
C ALA A 56 9.66 9.51 -2.39
N HIS A 57 9.48 8.70 -3.43
CA HIS A 57 9.99 7.33 -3.42
C HIS A 57 11.52 7.33 -3.33
N ASP A 58 12.04 6.57 -2.38
CA ASP A 58 13.46 6.34 -2.17
C ASP A 58 13.76 4.83 -2.34
N ALA A 59 14.53 4.51 -3.38
CA ALA A 59 14.85 3.12 -3.72
C ALA A 59 15.80 2.46 -2.70
N GLU A 60 16.64 3.24 -2.01
CA GLU A 60 17.52 2.71 -0.97
C GLU A 60 16.71 2.37 0.29
N LEU A 61 15.74 3.21 0.66
CA LEU A 61 14.78 2.88 1.71
C LEU A 61 13.92 1.67 1.33
N GLY A 62 13.52 1.53 0.06
CA GLY A 62 12.75 0.39 -0.42
C GLY A 62 13.51 -0.92 -0.28
N ALA A 63 14.75 -0.96 -0.77
CA ALA A 63 15.62 -2.13 -0.62
C ALA A 63 15.86 -2.48 0.86
N LYS A 64 16.12 -1.47 1.70
CA LYS A 64 16.28 -1.67 3.15
C LYS A 64 15.00 -2.20 3.79
N ALA A 65 13.82 -1.73 3.37
CA ALA A 65 12.54 -2.21 3.88
C ALA A 65 12.28 -3.67 3.51
N GLU A 66 12.66 -4.09 2.29
CA GLU A 66 12.62 -5.50 1.86
C GLU A 66 13.55 -6.37 2.73
N ASP A 67 14.78 -5.91 2.98
CA ASP A 67 15.73 -6.62 3.86
C ASP A 67 15.17 -6.77 5.29
N VAL A 68 14.63 -5.68 5.86
CA VAL A 68 14.00 -5.71 7.20
C VAL A 68 12.83 -6.68 7.21
N ALA A 69 11.95 -6.64 6.21
CA ALA A 69 10.80 -7.56 6.13
C ALA A 69 11.27 -9.02 6.06
N GLY A 70 12.29 -9.31 5.26
CA GLY A 70 12.86 -10.65 5.12
C GLY A 70 13.50 -11.17 6.42
N GLU A 71 14.25 -10.33 7.13
CA GLU A 71 14.88 -10.70 8.40
C GLU A 71 13.85 -10.96 9.53
N LEU A 72 12.81 -10.12 9.62
CA LEU A 72 11.72 -10.32 10.59
C LEU A 72 10.93 -11.60 10.26
N ALA A 73 10.59 -11.83 8.99
CA ALA A 73 9.91 -13.05 8.57
C ALA A 73 10.73 -14.31 8.85
N ALA A 74 12.04 -14.28 8.57
CA ALA A 74 12.94 -15.42 8.80
C ALA A 74 13.21 -15.70 10.29
N SER A 75 13.23 -14.67 11.13
CA SER A 75 13.43 -14.82 12.58
C SER A 75 12.14 -15.17 13.33
N GLY A 76 10.98 -14.81 12.79
CA GLY A 76 9.68 -14.93 13.44
C GLY A 76 9.39 -13.87 14.49
N ASP A 77 10.31 -12.94 14.74
CA ASP A 77 10.10 -11.79 15.63
C ASP A 77 9.52 -10.64 14.82
N LEU A 78 8.19 -10.55 14.78
CA LEU A 78 7.46 -9.53 14.02
C LEU A 78 7.17 -8.25 14.85
N SER A 79 7.95 -8.01 15.91
CA SER A 79 7.73 -6.87 16.79
C SER A 79 8.19 -5.53 16.19
N ALA A 80 7.54 -4.45 16.60
CA ALA A 80 7.96 -3.09 16.24
C ALA A 80 9.39 -2.77 16.72
N ASP A 81 9.78 -3.29 17.89
CA ASP A 81 11.13 -3.11 18.45
C ASP A 81 12.21 -3.77 17.56
N ALA A 82 11.96 -5.00 17.09
CA ALA A 82 12.87 -5.68 16.18
C ALA A 82 12.99 -4.92 14.85
N ALA A 83 11.87 -4.46 14.30
CA ALA A 83 11.88 -3.65 13.08
C ALA A 83 12.64 -2.33 13.25
N ALA A 84 12.43 -1.63 14.36
CA ALA A 84 13.12 -0.37 14.67
C ALA A 84 14.64 -0.56 14.81
N GLN A 85 15.09 -1.66 15.42
CA GLN A 85 16.51 -2.01 15.51
C GLN A 85 17.11 -2.23 14.12
N LEU A 86 16.43 -2.96 13.24
CA LEU A 86 16.90 -3.23 11.89
C LEU A 86 16.85 -2.00 10.97
N ALA A 87 15.89 -1.09 11.22
CA ALA A 87 15.71 0.16 10.50
C ALA A 87 16.78 1.22 10.79
N ASP A 88 17.60 1.04 11.83
CA ASP A 88 18.79 1.86 12.14
C ASP A 88 18.52 3.39 12.16
N GLY A 89 17.52 3.80 12.93
CA GLY A 89 17.16 5.21 13.12
C GLY A 89 16.25 5.81 12.06
N LEU A 90 15.79 5.01 11.09
CA LEU A 90 14.70 5.38 10.18
C LEU A 90 13.33 5.25 10.88
N GLY A 91 12.35 6.02 10.39
CA GLY A 91 10.96 5.82 10.81
C GLY A 91 10.43 4.50 10.27
N VAL A 92 9.53 3.83 10.98
CA VAL A 92 9.01 2.51 10.58
C VAL A 92 7.50 2.40 10.79
N ASN A 93 6.80 1.89 9.78
CA ASN A 93 5.45 1.33 9.93
C ASN A 93 5.46 -0.15 9.50
N LEU A 94 4.70 -0.95 10.25
CA LEU A 94 4.50 -2.37 10.00
C LEU A 94 3.02 -2.67 9.75
N ALA A 95 2.75 -3.59 8.84
CA ALA A 95 1.43 -4.20 8.69
C ALA A 95 1.58 -5.69 8.37
N TRP A 96 0.60 -6.49 8.78
CA TRP A 96 0.53 -7.89 8.39
C TRP A 96 -0.85 -8.22 7.83
N THR A 97 -0.88 -9.14 6.87
CA THR A 97 -2.12 -9.64 6.27
C THR A 97 -2.23 -11.14 6.50
N ASN A 98 -3.46 -11.66 6.51
CA ASN A 98 -3.73 -13.09 6.69
C ASN A 98 -3.86 -13.84 5.34
N GLY A 99 -3.08 -13.43 4.33
CA GLY A 99 -3.17 -13.90 2.95
C GLY A 99 -4.05 -13.02 2.07
N GLY A 100 -4.19 -13.43 0.80
CA GLY A 100 -4.87 -12.63 -0.22
C GLY A 100 -3.92 -11.70 -0.97
N ASP A 101 -4.50 -10.87 -1.83
CA ASP A 101 -3.75 -9.90 -2.64
C ASP A 101 -3.21 -8.77 -1.78
N LEU A 102 -1.97 -8.37 -2.05
CA LEU A 102 -1.27 -7.34 -1.31
C LEU A 102 -1.59 -5.94 -1.86
N ASP A 103 -2.59 -5.27 -1.29
CA ASP A 103 -3.02 -3.93 -1.73
C ASP A 103 -2.34 -2.81 -0.93
N GLY A 104 -1.48 -2.03 -1.59
CA GLY A 104 -0.75 -0.92 -0.97
C GLY A 104 -1.66 0.18 -0.44
N HIS A 105 -2.78 0.47 -1.11
CA HIS A 105 -3.73 1.49 -0.63
C HIS A 105 -4.39 1.04 0.67
N ALA A 106 -4.85 -0.22 0.72
CA ALA A 106 -5.49 -0.78 1.90
C ALA A 106 -4.55 -0.79 3.11
N ILE A 107 -3.27 -1.14 2.90
CA ILE A 107 -2.26 -1.10 3.97
C ILE A 107 -2.13 0.32 4.56
N VAL A 108 -1.97 1.33 3.71
CA VAL A 108 -1.80 2.72 4.18
C VAL A 108 -3.07 3.24 4.84
N GLU A 109 -4.25 2.86 4.35
CA GLU A 109 -5.53 3.16 4.98
C GLU A 109 -5.60 2.63 6.42
N THR A 110 -5.14 1.40 6.69
CA THR A 110 -5.13 0.87 8.06
C THR A 110 -4.25 1.68 9.02
N TRP A 111 -3.14 2.23 8.56
CA TRP A 111 -2.30 3.12 9.37
C TRP A 111 -2.96 4.47 9.56
N TYR A 112 -3.54 5.03 8.50
CA TYR A 112 -4.19 6.34 8.57
C TYR A 112 -5.42 6.34 9.46
N ASP A 113 -6.22 5.26 9.48
CA ASP A 113 -7.45 5.13 10.28
C ASP A 113 -7.22 5.29 11.80
N GLN A 114 -5.98 5.12 12.26
CA GLN A 114 -5.57 5.45 13.63
C GLN A 114 -5.79 6.93 13.99
N ILE A 115 -5.96 7.83 13.01
CA ILE A 115 -6.40 9.22 13.21
C ILE A 115 -7.64 9.33 14.10
N THR A 116 -8.52 8.32 14.06
CA THR A 116 -9.75 8.27 14.87
C THR A 116 -9.49 8.23 16.37
N ALA A 117 -8.29 7.81 16.79
CA ALA A 117 -7.85 7.77 18.18
C ALA A 117 -6.88 8.92 18.53
N TYR A 118 -6.47 9.74 17.57
CA TYR A 118 -5.49 10.80 17.80
C TYR A 118 -6.14 12.06 18.41
N ASP A 119 -5.62 12.48 19.56
CA ASP A 119 -6.00 13.75 20.19
C ASP A 119 -5.09 14.88 19.68
N PHE A 120 -5.61 15.69 18.77
CA PHE A 120 -4.89 16.86 18.24
C PHE A 120 -4.78 18.02 19.24
N ASP A 121 -5.53 18.00 20.35
CA ASP A 121 -5.42 19.00 21.42
C ASP A 121 -4.36 18.59 22.47
N GLU A 122 -3.99 17.31 22.52
CA GLU A 122 -2.88 16.76 23.32
C GLU A 122 -1.91 15.97 22.43
N PRO A 123 -1.16 16.64 21.54
CA PRO A 123 -0.33 15.97 20.54
C PRO A 123 0.82 15.20 21.19
N GLY A 124 0.99 13.94 20.81
CA GLY A 124 2.09 13.11 21.30
C GLY A 124 2.08 11.71 20.71
N TYR A 125 3.04 10.89 21.14
CA TYR A 125 3.10 9.50 20.77
C TYR A 125 2.08 8.65 21.54
N SER A 126 1.46 7.70 20.85
CA SER A 126 0.80 6.56 21.48
C SER A 126 0.93 5.33 20.58
N GLU A 127 0.91 4.13 21.16
CA GLU A 127 0.92 2.89 20.40
C GLU A 127 -0.29 2.76 19.46
N GLN A 128 -1.41 3.43 19.77
CA GLN A 128 -2.63 3.39 18.97
C GLN A 128 -2.59 4.33 17.76
N THR A 129 -1.67 5.30 17.74
CA THR A 129 -1.66 6.40 16.76
C THR A 129 -0.34 6.59 16.05
N GLY A 130 0.71 5.87 16.46
CA GLY A 130 2.07 6.03 15.96
C GLY A 130 2.21 5.82 14.46
N SER A 131 1.41 4.93 13.86
CA SER A 131 1.47 4.70 12.42
C SER A 131 0.83 5.85 11.64
N PHE A 132 -0.32 6.35 12.10
CA PHE A 132 -0.95 7.54 11.54
C PHE A 132 0.00 8.75 11.59
N THR A 133 0.59 9.04 12.75
CA THR A 133 1.46 10.21 12.91
C THR A 133 2.69 10.12 12.02
N GLN A 134 3.24 8.93 11.78
CA GLN A 134 4.32 8.73 10.82
C GLN A 134 3.88 8.95 9.36
N VAL A 135 2.70 8.47 8.95
CA VAL A 135 2.15 8.68 7.59
C VAL A 135 2.10 10.17 7.25
N VAL A 136 1.60 10.98 8.19
CA VAL A 136 1.38 12.42 7.97
C VAL A 136 2.52 13.31 8.46
N TRP A 137 3.62 12.72 8.96
CA TRP A 137 4.73 13.47 9.56
C TRP A 137 5.33 14.47 8.56
N ARG A 138 5.13 15.76 8.80
CA ARG A 138 5.46 16.82 7.84
C ARG A 138 6.92 16.79 7.39
N ASP A 139 7.84 16.59 8.32
CA ASP A 139 9.28 16.72 8.07
C ASP A 139 9.91 15.46 7.46
N SER A 140 9.18 14.33 7.38
CA SER A 140 9.60 13.17 6.59
C SER A 140 9.52 13.51 5.10
N THR A 141 10.52 13.11 4.32
CA THR A 141 10.65 13.50 2.90
C THR A 141 10.80 12.32 1.94
N GLY A 142 11.41 11.22 2.40
CA GLY A 142 11.60 9.99 1.65
C GLY A 142 10.79 8.84 2.25
N LEU A 143 10.32 7.95 1.38
CA LEU A 143 9.61 6.73 1.71
C LEU A 143 10.12 5.57 0.87
N GLY A 144 10.30 4.41 1.49
CA GLY A 144 10.50 3.14 0.81
C GLY A 144 9.70 2.04 1.48
N THR A 145 9.21 1.08 0.71
CA THR A 145 8.39 -0.03 1.23
C THR A 145 8.89 -1.36 0.69
N GLY A 146 8.74 -2.39 1.49
CA GLY A 146 9.12 -3.76 1.17
C GLY A 146 8.22 -4.74 1.91
N TYR A 147 8.20 -6.00 1.45
CA TYR A 147 7.36 -7.02 2.05
C TYR A 147 8.00 -8.40 1.98
N ALA A 148 7.57 -9.29 2.88
CA ALA A 148 7.99 -10.68 2.93
C ALA A 148 6.77 -11.59 3.19
N GLU A 149 6.77 -12.77 2.60
CA GLU A 149 5.75 -13.79 2.89
C GLU A 149 6.00 -14.37 4.29
N LEU A 150 4.93 -14.56 5.07
CA LEU A 150 4.99 -15.14 6.41
C LEU A 150 4.72 -16.64 6.39
N ASP A 151 5.33 -17.36 7.35
CA ASP A 151 5.02 -18.77 7.60
C ASP A 151 3.53 -18.95 7.93
N GLY A 152 2.84 -19.80 7.17
CA GLY A 152 1.39 -20.02 7.30
C GLY A 152 0.53 -19.20 6.32
N GLY A 153 1.16 -18.37 5.49
CA GLY A 153 0.53 -17.56 4.45
C GLY A 153 0.24 -16.14 4.93
N GLY A 154 0.29 -15.19 3.99
CA GLY A 154 0.16 -13.76 4.27
C GLY A 154 1.46 -13.00 4.09
N TRP A 155 1.39 -11.70 4.32
CA TRP A 155 2.48 -10.77 4.03
C TRP A 155 2.78 -9.91 5.25
N LEU A 156 4.06 -9.77 5.57
CA LEU A 156 4.59 -8.68 6.38
C LEU A 156 4.97 -7.53 5.45
N VAL A 157 4.47 -6.34 5.72
CA VAL A 157 4.85 -5.09 5.03
C VAL A 157 5.63 -4.22 5.99
N VAL A 158 6.75 -3.71 5.52
CA VAL A 158 7.58 -2.72 6.21
C VAL A 158 7.66 -1.48 5.34
N THR A 159 7.37 -0.31 5.90
CA THR A 159 7.58 0.98 5.23
C THR A 159 8.51 1.84 6.09
N LEU A 160 9.58 2.34 5.47
CA LEU A 160 10.61 3.13 6.09
C LEU A 160 10.56 4.58 5.63
N TYR A 161 10.87 5.50 6.55
CA TYR A 161 10.79 6.94 6.33
C TYR A 161 12.08 7.64 6.71
N SER A 162 12.46 8.65 5.92
CA SER A 162 13.61 9.51 6.21
C SER A 162 13.30 11.00 5.98
N PRO A 163 13.60 11.90 6.92
CA PRO A 163 13.90 11.62 8.34
C PRO A 163 12.78 10.84 9.04
N ALA A 164 13.11 10.18 10.16
CA ALA A 164 12.15 9.50 11.00
C ALA A 164 11.12 10.47 11.59
N GLY A 165 9.86 10.04 11.69
CA GLY A 165 8.82 10.75 12.42
C GLY A 165 8.73 10.31 13.87
N ASN A 166 7.62 10.69 14.52
CA ASN A 166 7.31 10.32 15.91
C ASN A 166 8.38 10.75 16.92
N VAL A 167 9.03 11.88 16.67
CA VAL A 167 10.03 12.46 17.59
C VAL A 167 9.31 13.17 18.73
N ASP A 168 9.64 12.78 19.96
CA ASP A 168 9.09 13.39 21.17
C ASP A 168 9.30 14.91 21.19
N GLY A 169 8.21 15.65 21.43
CA GLY A 169 8.22 17.11 21.45
C GLY A 169 8.06 17.79 20.08
N GLU A 170 7.99 17.02 18.99
CA GLU A 170 7.88 17.59 17.62
C GLU A 170 6.51 17.37 16.96
N PHE A 171 5.56 16.71 17.64
CA PHE A 171 4.25 16.36 17.11
C PHE A 171 3.41 17.58 16.67
N GLU A 172 3.35 18.64 17.49
CA GLU A 172 2.55 19.84 17.18
C GLU A 172 2.96 20.50 15.84
N GLY A 173 4.26 20.44 15.50
CA GLY A 173 4.79 20.99 14.24
C GLY A 173 4.66 20.05 13.04
N ASN A 174 4.43 18.76 13.28
CA ASN A 174 4.53 17.70 12.27
C ASN A 174 3.21 16.98 11.96
N VAL A 175 2.22 17.05 12.86
CA VAL A 175 0.93 16.37 12.73
C VAL A 175 -0.19 17.41 12.76
N ALA A 176 -0.44 18.04 11.61
CA ALA A 176 -1.50 19.01 11.46
C ALA A 176 -2.90 18.34 11.46
N ARG A 177 -3.95 19.10 11.75
CA ARG A 177 -5.34 18.63 11.56
C ARG A 177 -5.67 18.55 10.05
N PRO A 178 -6.57 17.63 9.62
CA PRO A 178 -7.12 17.62 8.26
C PRO A 178 -7.92 18.88 7.90
#